data_AF-A0A661FVH4-F1
#
_entry.id   AF-A0A661FVH4-F1
#
_cell.length_a   1.000
_cell.length_b   1.000
_cell.length_c   1.000
_cell.angle_alpha   90.00
_cell.angle_beta   90.00
_cell.angle_gamma   90.00
#
_symmetry.space_group_name_H-M   'P 1'
#
loop_
_entity.id
_entity.type
_entity.pdbx_description
1 polymer ?
#
loop_
_entity_poly.entity_id
_entity_poly.type
_entity_poly.pdbx_seq_one_letter_code
_entity_poly.pdbx_strand_id
1 'polypeptide(L)'
;MNLKGIYPLSTIVFVAGCAAIGANQLEQHYGKAQPRERVVEELPPQTIDYWSTVKPIVEKRCVVCHACYDAQCQLKMSSIEGIERGATKAQVYNGARIKPAQMTRLFEDARSTAQWREMGFFPVLNEHDNTAAANREAGVMYQLLQLKLDHPLPDTKLLPNSFDLSLDRKQFCPKPETVDKYARKNPLWGMPYALPAMPAPETGVLMTWIAQGANYLPRAPLEPIYQSYIDRWEEFLNGDSLKEQLTSR
;
A
#
# COMPACT_ATOMS: atom_id res chain seq x y z
N MET A 1 56.84 -3.48 8.91
CA MET A 1 55.98 -3.01 10.02
C MET A 1 54.53 -3.07 9.56
N ASN A 2 53.74 -3.95 10.18
CA ASN A 2 52.31 -4.13 9.94
C ASN A 2 51.53 -2.92 10.45
N LEU A 3 50.61 -2.40 9.65
CA LEU A 3 49.44 -1.66 10.15
C LEU A 3 48.20 -2.13 9.37
N LYS A 4 47.62 -3.23 9.88
CA LYS A 4 46.20 -3.55 9.67
C LYS A 4 45.39 -2.60 10.56
N GLY A 5 44.77 -1.61 9.95
CA GLY A 5 43.92 -0.61 10.62
C GLY A 5 42.45 -0.82 10.29
N ILE A 6 41.77 -1.50 11.21
CA ILE A 6 40.34 -1.81 11.28
C ILE A 6 39.48 -0.54 11.08
N TYR A 7 38.77 -0.43 9.96
CA TYR A 7 37.56 0.40 9.86
C TYR A 7 36.57 -0.31 8.93
N PRO A 8 35.59 -1.04 9.49
CA PRO A 8 34.21 -0.65 9.20
C PRO A 8 33.24 -1.05 10.32
N LEU A 9 33.39 -0.51 11.54
CA LEU A 9 32.34 -0.68 12.58
C LEU A 9 31.51 0.60 12.80
N SER A 10 32.11 1.78 12.64
CA SER A 10 31.43 3.06 12.91
C SER A 10 30.33 3.41 11.90
N THR A 11 30.43 2.94 10.65
CA THR A 11 29.45 3.25 9.59
C THR A 11 28.17 2.42 9.70
N ILE A 12 28.22 1.26 10.36
CA ILE A 12 27.06 0.35 10.51
C ILE A 12 26.11 0.85 11.62
N VAL A 13 26.64 1.50 12.67
CA VAL A 13 25.83 2.03 13.78
C VAL A 13 24.94 3.21 13.36
N PHE A 14 25.39 4.04 12.41
CA PHE A 14 24.64 5.24 12.00
C PHE A 14 23.40 4.96 11.14
N VAL A 15 23.38 3.88 10.33
CA VAL A 15 22.24 3.59 9.44
C VAL A 15 21.11 2.85 10.16
N ALA A 16 21.44 1.99 11.14
CA ALA A 16 20.46 1.35 12.01
C ALA A 16 19.75 2.35 12.94
N GLY A 17 20.42 3.46 13.29
CA GLY A 17 19.87 4.48 14.17
C GLY A 17 18.64 5.19 13.59
N CYS A 18 18.61 5.53 12.30
CA CYS A 18 17.51 6.37 11.77
C CYS A 18 16.13 5.69 11.78
N ALA A 19 16.07 4.40 11.43
CA ALA A 19 14.79 3.67 11.42
C ALA A 19 14.32 3.37 12.86
N ALA A 20 15.26 3.01 13.75
CA ALA A 20 14.95 2.79 15.16
C ALA A 20 14.47 4.06 15.86
N ILE A 21 15.07 5.22 15.54
CA ILE A 21 14.63 6.52 16.08
C ILE A 21 13.23 6.88 15.58
N GLY A 22 12.96 6.73 14.28
CA GLY A 22 11.63 7.03 13.72
C GLY A 22 10.54 6.13 14.30
N ALA A 23 10.82 4.83 14.43
CA ALA A 23 9.90 3.88 15.04
C ALA A 23 9.64 4.24 16.52
N ASN A 24 10.70 4.50 17.28
CA ASN A 24 10.59 4.89 18.70
C ASN A 24 9.82 6.21 18.88
N GLN A 25 9.96 7.18 17.97
CA GLN A 25 9.22 8.43 18.04
C GLN A 25 7.71 8.22 17.84
N LEU A 26 7.32 7.46 16.81
CA LEU A 26 5.90 7.14 16.58
C LEU A 26 5.33 6.32 17.73
N GLU A 27 6.08 5.38 18.29
CA GLU A 27 5.65 4.58 19.44
C GLU A 27 5.45 5.42 20.71
N GLN A 28 6.32 6.40 20.95
CA GLN A 28 6.19 7.32 22.09
C GLN A 28 4.97 8.23 21.97
N HIS A 29 4.62 8.66 20.76
CA HIS A 29 3.52 9.60 20.52
C HIS A 29 2.16 8.92 20.36
N TYR A 30 2.12 7.73 19.75
CA TYR A 30 0.88 7.07 19.32
C TYR A 30 0.78 5.62 19.77
N GLY A 31 1.62 5.16 20.69
CA GLY A 31 1.60 3.79 21.18
C GLY A 31 2.23 2.79 20.20
N LYS A 32 2.33 1.53 20.60
CA LYS A 32 2.99 0.49 19.78
C LYS A 32 2.18 0.18 18.52
N ALA A 33 2.86 0.09 17.37
CA ALA A 33 2.21 -0.34 16.14
C ALA A 33 1.70 -1.78 16.27
N GLN A 34 0.45 -2.03 15.86
CA GLN A 34 -0.19 -3.35 15.84
C GLN A 34 -1.00 -3.53 14.55
N PRO A 35 -0.87 -4.69 13.86
CA PRO A 35 -1.73 -5.01 12.73
C PRO A 35 -3.20 -4.99 13.17
N ARG A 36 -4.07 -4.42 12.34
CA ARG A 36 -5.51 -4.36 12.61
C ARG A 36 -6.31 -4.53 11.33
N GLU A 37 -7.47 -5.18 11.46
CA GLU A 37 -8.51 -5.15 10.44
C GLU A 37 -9.35 -3.88 10.63
N ARG A 38 -9.73 -3.24 9.52
CA ARG A 38 -10.57 -2.01 9.52
C ARG A 38 -12.02 -2.28 9.12
N VAL A 39 -12.38 -3.54 8.94
CA VAL A 39 -13.77 -3.94 8.76
C VAL A 39 -14.54 -3.70 10.06
N VAL A 40 -15.68 -3.02 9.96
CA VAL A 40 -16.58 -2.74 11.08
C VAL A 40 -18.02 -3.09 10.72
N GLU A 41 -18.83 -3.50 11.68
CA GLU A 41 -20.24 -3.85 11.45
C GLU A 41 -21.08 -2.62 11.07
N GLU A 42 -20.76 -1.46 11.67
CA GLU A 42 -21.44 -0.19 11.43
C GLU A 42 -20.43 0.95 11.36
N LEU A 43 -20.71 1.94 10.51
CA LEU A 43 -19.93 3.17 10.43
C LEU A 43 -20.52 4.24 11.35
N PRO A 44 -19.71 5.01 12.09
CA PRO A 44 -20.20 6.16 12.83
C PRO A 44 -20.93 7.16 11.92
N PRO A 45 -21.91 7.93 12.42
CA PRO A 45 -22.55 8.98 11.65
C PRO A 45 -21.52 9.92 11.01
N GLN A 46 -21.80 10.38 9.79
CA GLN A 46 -20.91 11.31 9.04
C GLN A 46 -19.51 10.75 8.72
N THR A 47 -19.35 9.42 8.71
CA THR A 47 -18.14 8.77 8.21
C THR A 47 -18.18 8.65 6.69
N ILE A 48 -17.03 8.80 6.04
CA ILE A 48 -16.90 8.55 4.60
C ILE A 48 -16.99 7.04 4.35
N ASP A 49 -17.99 6.62 3.58
CA ASP A 49 -18.13 5.22 3.18
C ASP A 49 -17.11 4.84 2.09
N TYR A 50 -16.44 3.71 2.32
CA TYR A 50 -15.41 3.22 1.40
C TYR A 50 -16.01 2.84 0.04
N TRP A 51 -17.11 2.09 0.02
CA TRP A 51 -17.62 1.46 -1.20
C TRP A 51 -18.18 2.48 -2.20
N SER A 52 -18.96 3.44 -1.71
CA SER A 52 -19.64 4.45 -2.52
C SER A 52 -18.76 5.67 -2.83
N THR A 53 -17.84 6.04 -1.93
CA THR A 53 -17.15 7.34 -2.01
C THR A 53 -15.65 7.19 -2.26
N VAL A 54 -14.96 6.29 -1.55
CA VAL A 54 -13.50 6.14 -1.64
C VAL A 54 -13.09 5.28 -2.84
N LYS A 55 -13.71 4.11 -2.99
CA LYS A 55 -13.38 3.11 -4.01
C LYS A 55 -13.38 3.71 -5.42
N PRO A 56 -14.38 4.49 -5.86
CA PRO A 56 -14.35 5.10 -7.20
C PRO A 56 -13.15 6.02 -7.43
N ILE A 57 -12.71 6.75 -6.39
CA ILE A 57 -11.53 7.62 -6.47
C ILE A 57 -10.26 6.79 -6.58
N VAL A 58 -10.12 5.77 -5.72
CA VAL A 58 -8.97 4.86 -5.73
C VAL A 58 -8.85 4.15 -7.08
N GLU A 59 -9.96 3.68 -7.64
CA GLU A 59 -9.98 3.04 -8.97
C GLU A 59 -9.57 4.00 -10.07
N LYS A 60 -10.08 5.23 -10.05
CA LYS A 60 -9.77 6.24 -11.06
C LYS A 60 -8.34 6.77 -10.99
N ARG A 61 -7.75 6.85 -9.78
CA ARG A 61 -6.51 7.60 -9.53
C ARG A 61 -5.31 6.74 -9.15
N CYS A 62 -5.53 5.61 -8.48
CA CYS A 62 -4.45 4.81 -7.89
C CYS A 62 -4.25 3.49 -8.64
N VAL A 63 -5.33 2.82 -9.05
CA VAL A 63 -5.27 1.47 -9.64
C VAL A 63 -4.43 1.44 -10.93
N VAL A 64 -4.40 2.51 -11.72
CA VAL A 64 -3.55 2.58 -12.93
C VAL A 64 -2.07 2.30 -12.64
N CYS A 65 -1.56 2.66 -11.46
CA CYS A 65 -0.20 2.36 -11.02
C CYS A 65 -0.13 1.21 -10.00
N HIS A 66 -1.24 0.89 -9.33
CA HIS A 66 -1.33 -0.05 -8.22
C HIS A 66 -2.27 -1.25 -8.48
N ALA A 67 -2.43 -1.67 -9.74
CA ALA A 67 -3.37 -2.75 -10.11
C ALA A 67 -2.81 -4.16 -9.87
N CYS A 68 -1.53 -4.38 -10.16
CA CYS A 68 -0.98 -5.73 -10.34
C CYS A 68 0.34 -5.93 -9.57
N TYR A 69 1.04 -7.02 -9.87
CA TYR A 69 2.32 -7.35 -9.24
C TYR A 69 3.49 -6.50 -9.75
N ASP A 70 3.31 -5.75 -10.84
CA ASP A 70 4.24 -4.73 -11.31
C ASP A 70 4.13 -3.40 -10.56
N ALA A 71 3.08 -3.26 -9.73
CA ALA A 71 2.90 -2.08 -8.90
C ALA A 71 4.14 -1.85 -8.05
N GLN A 72 4.58 -0.58 -7.98
CA GLN A 72 5.73 -0.22 -7.17
C GLN A 72 5.48 -0.65 -5.73
N CYS A 73 6.48 -1.30 -5.15
CA CYS A 73 6.41 -1.87 -3.80
C CYS A 73 5.29 -2.91 -3.59
N GLN A 74 4.81 -3.55 -4.66
CA GLN A 74 3.68 -4.49 -4.68
C GLN A 74 2.40 -3.98 -3.99
N LEU A 75 2.26 -2.66 -3.80
CA LEU A 75 1.07 -2.09 -3.19
C LEU A 75 -0.08 -2.25 -4.20
N LYS A 76 -1.09 -3.04 -3.82
CA LYS A 76 -2.28 -3.26 -4.63
C LYS A 76 -3.44 -2.45 -4.08
N MET A 77 -3.98 -1.55 -4.88
CA MET A 77 -5.09 -0.67 -4.46
C MET A 77 -6.39 -0.99 -5.20
N SER A 78 -6.45 -2.13 -5.91
CA SER A 78 -7.67 -2.60 -6.57
C SER A 78 -8.73 -3.16 -5.61
N SER A 79 -8.40 -3.28 -4.32
CA SER A 79 -9.28 -3.77 -3.25
C SER A 79 -8.86 -3.16 -1.91
N ILE A 80 -9.77 -3.12 -0.94
CA ILE A 80 -9.46 -2.61 0.41
C ILE A 80 -8.47 -3.53 1.11
N GLU A 81 -8.61 -4.84 0.91
CA GLU A 81 -7.72 -5.86 1.45
C GLU A 81 -6.30 -5.74 0.87
N GLY A 82 -6.18 -5.26 -0.37
CA GLY A 82 -4.88 -4.89 -0.97
C GLY A 82 -4.23 -3.69 -0.28
N ILE A 83 -5.02 -2.68 0.10
CA ILE A 83 -4.54 -1.51 0.85
C ILE A 83 -4.11 -1.93 2.26
N GLU A 84 -4.91 -2.78 2.94
CA GLU A 84 -4.61 -3.28 4.28
C GLU A 84 -3.40 -4.20 4.32
N ARG A 85 -3.25 -5.07 3.31
CA ARG A 85 -2.02 -5.84 3.09
C ARG A 85 -0.81 -4.93 3.10
N GLY A 86 -0.90 -3.76 2.49
CA GLY A 86 0.17 -2.77 2.44
C GLY A 86 1.20 -3.09 1.36
N ALA A 87 2.44 -2.70 1.61
CA ALA A 87 3.52 -2.73 0.62
C ALA A 87 4.67 -3.64 1.05
N THR A 88 5.45 -4.12 0.09
CA THR A 88 6.69 -4.87 0.32
C THR A 88 7.76 -4.49 -0.69
N LYS A 89 9.03 -4.67 -0.33
CA LYS A 89 10.17 -4.49 -1.24
C LYS A 89 10.48 -5.75 -2.06
N ALA A 90 9.80 -6.86 -1.79
CA ALA A 90 9.97 -8.09 -2.54
C ALA A 90 9.66 -7.85 -4.03
N GLN A 91 10.47 -8.38 -4.93
CA GLN A 91 10.20 -8.31 -6.37
C GLN A 91 9.44 -9.56 -6.79
N VAL A 92 8.31 -9.40 -7.49
CA VAL A 92 7.60 -10.54 -8.08
C VAL A 92 8.37 -11.04 -9.29
N TYR A 93 8.61 -10.15 -10.25
CA TYR A 93 9.38 -10.44 -11.46
C TYR A 93 10.87 -10.24 -11.19
N ASN A 94 11.59 -11.36 -11.02
CA ASN A 94 13.04 -11.39 -10.91
C ASN A 94 13.57 -12.44 -11.87
N GLY A 95 14.07 -12.01 -13.03
CA GLY A 95 14.58 -12.89 -14.09
C GLY A 95 15.81 -13.71 -13.71
N ALA A 96 16.50 -13.37 -12.61
CA ALA A 96 17.62 -14.15 -12.10
C ALA A 96 17.19 -15.28 -11.17
N ARG A 97 15.89 -15.42 -10.87
CA ARG A 97 15.39 -16.38 -9.89
C ARG A 97 15.34 -17.80 -10.50
N ILE A 98 16.08 -18.72 -9.89
CA ILE A 98 16.12 -20.15 -10.28
C ILE A 98 15.15 -21.05 -9.49
N LYS A 99 14.45 -20.50 -8.50
CA LYS A 99 13.43 -21.19 -7.69
C LYS A 99 12.12 -20.41 -7.73
N PRO A 100 10.95 -21.02 -7.48
CA PRO A 100 9.71 -20.26 -7.31
C PRO A 100 9.84 -19.22 -6.19
N ALA A 101 9.20 -18.06 -6.37
CA ALA A 101 9.00 -17.15 -5.24
C ALA A 101 7.90 -17.66 -4.33
N GLN A 102 7.93 -17.23 -3.07
CA GLN A 102 6.75 -17.29 -2.22
C GLN A 102 5.63 -16.47 -2.86
N MET A 103 4.45 -17.06 -2.97
CA MET A 103 3.27 -16.39 -3.52
C MET A 103 2.67 -15.43 -2.48
N THR A 104 2.11 -14.33 -2.99
CA THR A 104 1.51 -13.26 -2.18
C THR A 104 0.19 -12.81 -2.82
N ARG A 105 -0.63 -13.76 -3.23
CA ARG A 105 -1.97 -13.58 -3.81
C ARG A 105 -2.94 -13.21 -2.69
N LEU A 106 -3.71 -12.15 -2.91
CA LEU A 106 -4.77 -11.74 -1.99
C LEU A 106 -5.77 -12.89 -1.85
N PHE A 107 -6.31 -13.09 -0.63
CA PHE A 107 -7.32 -14.10 -0.28
C PHE A 107 -6.85 -15.57 -0.28
N GLU A 108 -5.70 -15.87 -0.87
CA GLU A 108 -5.14 -17.23 -0.93
C GLU A 108 -3.99 -17.43 0.05
N ASP A 109 -2.94 -16.61 -0.07
CA ASP A 109 -1.67 -16.86 0.63
C ASP A 109 -1.64 -16.25 2.05
N ALA A 110 -2.53 -15.30 2.33
CA ALA A 110 -2.84 -14.81 3.67
C ALA A 110 -4.26 -14.22 3.73
N ARG A 111 -4.88 -14.30 4.91
CA ARG A 111 -6.30 -13.96 5.16
C ARG A 111 -6.49 -12.84 6.20
N SER A 112 -5.42 -12.38 6.85
CA SER A 112 -5.47 -11.27 7.81
C SER A 112 -4.32 -10.29 7.61
N THR A 113 -4.51 -9.06 8.07
CA THR A 113 -3.49 -8.02 8.10
C THR A 113 -2.25 -8.48 8.87
N ALA A 114 -2.44 -9.18 10.00
CA ALA A 114 -1.34 -9.74 10.79
C ALA A 114 -0.48 -10.74 10.00
N GLN A 115 -1.12 -11.68 9.29
CA GLN A 115 -0.40 -12.65 8.43
C GLN A 115 0.42 -11.94 7.35
N TRP A 116 -0.08 -10.84 6.78
CA TRP A 116 0.69 -10.06 5.81
C TRP A 116 1.93 -9.41 6.44
N ARG A 117 1.86 -8.96 7.70
CA ARG A 117 3.04 -8.44 8.42
C ARG A 117 4.07 -9.55 8.68
N GLU A 118 3.63 -10.76 9.02
CA GLU A 118 4.51 -11.94 9.15
C GLU A 118 5.22 -12.27 7.83
N MET A 119 4.54 -12.07 6.69
CA MET A 119 5.11 -12.21 5.34
C MET A 119 6.00 -11.03 4.92
N GLY A 120 6.26 -10.06 5.82
CA GLY A 120 7.17 -8.95 5.58
C GLY A 120 6.57 -7.76 4.80
N PHE A 121 5.24 -7.70 4.67
CA PHE A 121 4.59 -6.47 4.25
C PHE A 121 4.59 -5.45 5.39
N PHE A 122 4.61 -4.18 5.04
CA PHE A 122 4.50 -3.07 5.99
C PHE A 122 3.30 -2.20 5.63
N PRO A 123 2.68 -1.55 6.64
CA PRO A 123 1.44 -0.83 6.44
C PRO A 123 1.64 0.46 5.65
N VAL A 124 0.63 0.83 4.86
CA VAL A 124 0.51 2.16 4.23
C VAL A 124 -0.52 3.06 4.93
N LEU A 125 -1.38 2.46 5.76
CA LEU A 125 -2.29 3.13 6.68
C LEU A 125 -1.73 3.07 8.11
N ASN A 126 -2.26 3.87 9.03
CA ASN A 126 -1.80 3.85 10.41
C ASN A 126 -2.16 2.54 11.15
N GLU A 127 -1.18 1.99 11.88
CA GLU A 127 -1.27 0.83 12.77
C GLU A 127 -0.91 1.14 14.23
N HIS A 128 -0.62 2.40 14.56
CA HIS A 128 -0.57 2.90 15.94
C HIS A 128 -2.01 3.19 16.45
N ASP A 129 -2.14 3.90 17.57
CA ASP A 129 -3.42 4.33 18.13
C ASP A 129 -4.34 4.92 17.05
N ASN A 130 -5.62 4.54 17.07
CA ASN A 130 -6.58 4.97 16.05
C ASN A 130 -7.16 6.37 16.35
N THR A 131 -6.29 7.37 16.35
CA THR A 131 -6.67 8.79 16.48
C THR A 131 -6.50 9.50 15.14
N ALA A 132 -7.25 10.60 14.93
CA ALA A 132 -7.10 11.38 13.71
C ALA A 132 -5.68 11.90 13.50
N ALA A 133 -4.96 12.25 14.58
CA ALA A 133 -3.56 12.68 14.50
C ALA A 133 -2.65 11.53 14.04
N ALA A 134 -2.70 10.38 14.72
CA ALA A 134 -1.91 9.21 14.36
C ALA A 134 -2.20 8.71 12.94
N ASN A 135 -3.48 8.73 12.53
CA ASN A 135 -3.90 8.35 11.18
C ASN A 135 -3.28 9.22 10.09
N ARG A 136 -3.02 10.50 10.39
CA ARG A 136 -2.37 11.45 9.47
C ARG A 136 -0.85 11.33 9.52
N GLU A 137 -0.28 11.24 10.70
CA GLU A 137 1.17 11.33 10.92
C GLU A 137 1.90 10.00 10.72
N ALA A 138 1.30 8.88 11.11
CA ALA A 138 1.89 7.54 10.94
C ALA A 138 1.42 6.82 9.66
N GLY A 139 0.43 7.36 8.94
CA GLY A 139 -0.07 6.79 7.68
C GLY A 139 0.73 7.25 6.46
N VAL A 140 1.52 6.36 5.85
CA VAL A 140 2.31 6.68 4.63
C VAL A 140 1.42 7.22 3.51
N MET A 141 0.23 6.65 3.30
CA MET A 141 -0.70 7.10 2.27
C MET A 141 -1.13 8.55 2.49
N TYR A 142 -1.47 8.94 3.73
CA TYR A 142 -1.82 10.32 4.04
C TYR A 142 -0.64 11.26 3.81
N GLN A 143 0.53 10.90 4.33
CA GLN A 143 1.76 11.68 4.20
C GLN A 143 2.14 11.93 2.74
N LEU A 144 2.00 10.93 1.86
CA LEU A 144 2.31 11.09 0.44
C LEU A 144 1.26 11.91 -0.33
N LEU A 145 -0.01 11.87 0.09
CA LEU A 145 -1.06 12.76 -0.45
C LEU A 145 -0.81 14.20 0.00
N GLN A 146 -0.51 14.41 1.28
CA GLN A 146 -0.17 15.72 1.84
C GLN A 146 1.07 16.31 1.16
N LEU A 147 2.11 15.49 0.94
CA LEU A 147 3.33 15.91 0.25
C LEU A 147 3.05 16.48 -1.16
N LYS A 148 2.09 15.90 -1.88
CA LYS A 148 1.68 16.39 -3.21
C LYS A 148 0.98 17.75 -3.13
N LEU A 149 0.21 17.98 -2.07
CA LEU A 149 -0.45 19.26 -1.84
C LEU A 149 0.52 20.35 -1.42
N ASP A 150 1.47 20.02 -0.53
CA ASP A 150 2.48 20.96 -0.02
C ASP A 150 3.51 21.33 -1.09
N HIS A 151 3.77 20.41 -2.02
CA HIS A 151 4.69 20.60 -3.13
C HIS A 151 4.04 20.22 -4.48
N PRO A 152 3.15 21.09 -5.01
CA PRO A 152 2.59 20.89 -6.34
C PRO A 152 3.67 20.78 -7.40
N LEU A 153 3.36 20.09 -8.50
CA LEU A 153 4.29 20.00 -9.62
C LEU A 153 4.57 21.41 -10.20
N PRO A 154 5.81 21.69 -10.62
CA PRO A 154 6.12 22.92 -11.34
C PRO A 154 5.26 23.06 -12.60
N ASP A 155 4.81 24.28 -12.90
CA ASP A 155 4.07 24.58 -14.12
C ASP A 155 5.03 24.66 -15.32
N THR A 156 5.49 23.50 -15.76
CA THR A 156 6.46 23.34 -16.84
C THR A 156 6.01 22.23 -17.80
N LYS A 157 6.29 22.40 -19.10
CA LYS A 157 5.91 21.41 -20.13
C LYS A 157 6.51 20.02 -19.91
N LEU A 158 7.71 19.94 -19.35
CA LEU A 158 8.41 18.70 -19.04
C LEU A 158 8.68 18.62 -17.54
N LEU A 159 8.59 17.43 -16.99
CA LEU A 159 8.96 17.20 -15.60
C LEU A 159 10.47 17.45 -15.42
N PRO A 160 10.89 18.03 -14.27
CA PRO A 160 12.30 18.20 -13.99
C PRO A 160 13.01 16.85 -13.89
N ASN A 161 14.32 16.83 -14.18
CA ASN A 161 15.19 15.64 -14.08
C ASN A 161 15.26 15.03 -12.67
N SER A 162 14.67 15.68 -11.66
CA SER A 162 14.49 15.13 -10.32
C SER A 162 13.50 13.95 -10.28
N PHE A 163 12.69 13.73 -11.32
CA PHE A 163 11.84 12.55 -11.44
C PHE A 163 12.58 11.44 -12.18
N ASP A 164 12.73 10.29 -11.52
CA ASP A 164 13.18 9.07 -12.20
C ASP A 164 11.98 8.33 -12.78
N LEU A 165 11.92 8.26 -14.11
CA LEU A 165 10.88 7.60 -14.90
C LEU A 165 11.43 6.39 -15.67
N SER A 166 12.65 5.93 -15.37
CA SER A 166 13.20 4.74 -16.02
C SER A 166 12.38 3.50 -15.66
N LEU A 167 12.42 2.49 -16.55
CA LEU A 167 11.73 1.21 -16.36
C LEU A 167 12.37 0.37 -15.25
N ASP A 168 13.69 0.50 -15.07
CA ASP A 168 14.52 -0.24 -14.11
C ASP A 168 14.84 0.56 -12.83
N ARG A 169 14.10 1.64 -12.58
CA ARG A 169 14.36 2.54 -11.46
C ARG A 169 14.33 1.80 -10.12
N LYS A 170 15.19 2.25 -9.22
CA LYS A 170 15.23 1.74 -7.85
C LYS A 170 13.91 2.06 -7.14
N GLN A 171 13.24 1.04 -6.64
CA GLN A 171 11.99 1.18 -5.92
C GLN A 171 12.21 1.86 -4.56
N PHE A 172 11.50 2.97 -4.32
CA PHE A 172 11.48 3.65 -3.04
C PHE A 172 10.17 3.34 -2.34
N CYS A 173 10.26 2.46 -1.34
CA CYS A 173 9.11 2.00 -0.57
C CYS A 173 9.23 2.55 0.86
N PRO A 174 8.81 3.81 1.11
CA PRO A 174 8.83 4.38 2.45
C PRO A 174 7.88 3.60 3.36
N LYS A 175 8.32 3.41 4.59
CA LYS A 175 7.54 2.89 5.71
C LYS A 175 7.09 4.05 6.61
N PRO A 176 6.12 3.86 7.52
CA PRO A 176 5.72 4.90 8.49
C PRO A 176 6.91 5.62 9.13
N GLU A 177 7.89 4.88 9.64
CA GLU A 177 9.05 5.41 10.34
C GLU A 177 10.11 6.09 9.45
N THR A 178 9.94 6.04 8.12
CA THR A 178 10.92 6.59 7.14
C THR A 178 10.32 7.54 6.12
N VAL A 179 9.00 7.75 6.11
CA VAL A 179 8.31 8.58 5.11
C VAL A 179 8.77 10.04 5.18
N ASP A 180 9.02 10.58 6.37
CA ASP A 180 9.54 11.94 6.52
C ASP A 180 10.90 12.15 5.86
N LYS A 181 11.79 11.16 5.99
CA LYS A 181 13.10 11.20 5.34
C LYS A 181 12.95 11.13 3.82
N TYR A 182 12.01 10.33 3.35
CA TYR A 182 11.66 10.26 1.93
C TYR A 182 11.13 11.61 1.42
N ALA A 183 10.19 12.24 2.14
CA ALA A 183 9.59 13.52 1.82
C ALA A 183 10.64 14.65 1.75
N ARG A 184 11.51 14.76 2.77
CA ARG A 184 12.58 15.77 2.78
C ARG A 184 13.57 15.60 1.63
N LYS A 185 13.88 14.36 1.26
CA LYS A 185 14.82 14.08 0.16
C LYS A 185 14.18 14.32 -1.21
N ASN A 186 12.87 14.07 -1.33
CA ASN A 186 12.15 14.10 -2.59
C ASN A 186 10.83 14.89 -2.45
N PRO A 187 10.89 16.23 -2.27
CA PRO A 187 9.70 17.03 -1.96
C PRO A 187 8.60 16.94 -3.03
N LEU A 188 8.98 16.82 -4.32
CA LEU A 188 8.03 16.72 -5.43
C LEU A 188 7.45 15.31 -5.65
N TRP A 189 7.87 14.31 -4.86
CA TRP A 189 7.51 12.90 -5.07
C TRP A 189 6.30 12.44 -4.24
N GLY A 190 5.38 13.36 -3.94
CA GLY A 190 4.05 13.02 -3.43
C GLY A 190 3.23 12.24 -4.45
N MET A 191 2.14 11.62 -3.99
CA MET A 191 1.24 10.81 -4.82
C MET A 191 0.05 11.65 -5.33
N PRO A 192 -0.38 11.47 -6.59
CA PRO A 192 0.16 10.55 -7.59
C PRO A 192 1.57 10.95 -8.09
N TYR A 193 2.48 9.98 -8.17
CA TYR A 193 3.88 10.22 -8.53
C TYR A 193 4.00 10.68 -9.98
N ALA A 194 4.82 11.72 -10.22
CA ALA A 194 5.03 12.32 -11.54
C ALA A 194 3.75 12.79 -12.27
N LEU A 195 2.65 12.95 -11.53
CA LEU A 195 1.38 13.44 -12.04
C LEU A 195 0.88 14.62 -11.19
N PRO A 196 -0.03 15.45 -11.74
CA PRO A 196 -0.67 16.52 -11.00
C PRO A 196 -1.45 15.99 -9.79
N ALA A 197 -1.71 16.88 -8.83
CA ALA A 197 -2.60 16.58 -7.71
C ALA A 197 -4.01 16.20 -8.22
N MET A 198 -4.70 15.37 -7.46
CA MET A 198 -6.12 15.11 -7.71
C MET A 198 -6.94 16.37 -7.37
N PRO A 199 -8.13 16.53 -7.98
CA PRO A 199 -9.04 17.62 -7.63
C PRO A 199 -9.28 17.69 -6.12
N ALA A 200 -9.34 18.91 -5.56
CA ALA A 200 -9.50 19.12 -4.12
C ALA A 200 -10.65 18.32 -3.47
N PRO A 201 -11.83 18.16 -4.09
CA PRO A 201 -12.89 17.31 -3.54
C PRO A 201 -12.50 15.83 -3.42
N GLU A 202 -11.85 15.27 -4.45
CA GLU A 202 -11.40 13.86 -4.45
C GLU A 202 -10.30 13.64 -3.39
N THR A 203 -9.34 14.58 -3.30
CA THR A 203 -8.27 14.53 -2.30
C THR A 203 -8.82 14.64 -0.88
N GLY A 204 -9.78 15.55 -0.65
CA GLY A 204 -10.42 15.75 0.63
C GLY A 204 -11.16 14.49 1.14
N VAL A 205 -11.84 13.76 0.25
CA VAL A 205 -12.47 12.47 0.58
C VAL A 205 -11.45 11.47 1.08
N LEU A 206 -10.36 11.24 0.33
CA LEU A 206 -9.34 10.25 0.73
C LEU A 206 -8.67 10.62 2.04
N MET A 207 -8.27 11.88 2.20
CA MET A 207 -7.61 12.36 3.41
C MET A 207 -8.52 12.28 4.63
N THR A 208 -9.81 12.59 4.47
CA THR A 208 -10.80 12.49 5.55
C THR A 208 -11.05 11.04 5.94
N TRP A 209 -11.26 10.15 4.96
CA TRP A 209 -11.42 8.72 5.19
C TRP A 209 -10.23 8.11 5.92
N ILE A 210 -9.00 8.43 5.51
CA ILE A 210 -7.79 7.96 6.21
C ILE A 210 -7.75 8.50 7.64
N ALA A 211 -8.01 9.80 7.84
CA ALA A 211 -8.02 10.41 9.17
C ALA A 211 -9.09 9.79 10.10
N GLN A 212 -10.22 9.33 9.56
CA GLN A 212 -11.27 8.60 10.26
C GLN A 212 -10.90 7.14 10.58
N GLY A 213 -9.69 6.68 10.21
CA GLY A 213 -9.19 5.34 10.49
C GLY A 213 -9.31 4.36 9.34
N ALA A 214 -9.80 4.82 8.17
CA ALA A 214 -9.98 4.02 6.97
C ALA A 214 -10.88 2.79 7.19
N ASN A 215 -11.86 2.91 8.08
CA ASN A 215 -12.85 1.86 8.33
C ASN A 215 -13.76 1.64 7.11
N TYR A 216 -14.28 0.43 6.98
CA TYR A 216 -15.20 0.05 5.91
C TYR A 216 -16.17 -1.04 6.37
N LEU A 217 -17.35 -1.08 5.75
CA LEU A 217 -18.32 -2.15 5.98
C LEU A 217 -17.91 -3.43 5.24
N PRO A 218 -18.30 -4.63 5.72
CA PRO A 218 -18.16 -5.85 4.96
C PRO A 218 -18.72 -5.69 3.54
N ARG A 219 -18.10 -6.39 2.57
CA ARG A 219 -18.61 -6.41 1.20
C ARG A 219 -20.03 -6.97 1.22
N ALA A 220 -20.95 -6.27 0.59
CA ALA A 220 -22.31 -6.75 0.43
C ALA A 220 -22.32 -8.13 -0.28
N PRO A 221 -23.20 -9.06 0.12
CA PRO A 221 -23.36 -10.31 -0.59
C PRO A 221 -23.82 -10.04 -2.03
N LEU A 222 -23.46 -10.94 -2.94
CA LEU A 222 -23.95 -10.89 -4.31
C LEU A 222 -25.47 -11.03 -4.32
N GLU A 223 -26.12 -10.32 -5.24
CA GLU A 223 -27.56 -10.45 -5.43
C GLU A 223 -27.93 -11.88 -5.84
N PRO A 224 -29.04 -12.46 -5.33
CA PRO A 224 -29.44 -13.83 -5.63
C PRO A 224 -29.61 -14.13 -7.12
N ILE A 225 -29.86 -13.11 -7.96
CA ILE A 225 -29.94 -13.25 -9.42
C ILE A 225 -28.64 -13.82 -10.03
N TYR A 226 -27.50 -13.57 -9.39
CA TYR A 226 -26.21 -14.05 -9.85
C TYR A 226 -25.97 -15.53 -9.54
N GLN A 227 -26.75 -16.14 -8.63
CA GLN A 227 -26.53 -17.53 -8.21
C GLN A 227 -26.59 -18.51 -9.40
N SER A 228 -27.57 -18.33 -10.29
CA SER A 228 -27.69 -19.18 -11.49
C SER A 228 -26.49 -19.10 -12.44
N TYR A 229 -25.77 -17.97 -12.45
CA TYR A 229 -24.56 -17.81 -13.25
C TYR A 229 -23.35 -18.45 -12.56
N ILE A 230 -23.28 -18.31 -11.23
CA ILE A 230 -22.25 -18.97 -10.41
C ILE A 230 -22.38 -20.48 -10.59
N ASP A 231 -23.57 -21.05 -10.37
CA ASP A 231 -23.81 -22.49 -10.48
C ASP A 231 -23.42 -23.03 -11.85
N ARG A 232 -23.74 -22.29 -12.93
CA ARG A 232 -23.34 -22.67 -14.30
C ARG A 232 -21.83 -22.70 -14.48
N TRP A 233 -21.11 -21.71 -13.96
CA TRP A 233 -19.65 -21.67 -14.06
C TRP A 233 -19.00 -22.72 -13.19
N GLU A 234 -19.50 -22.94 -11.98
CA GLU A 234 -18.99 -23.99 -11.08
C GLU A 234 -19.23 -25.38 -11.68
N GLU A 235 -20.39 -25.65 -12.27
CA GLU A 235 -20.66 -26.92 -12.97
C GLU A 235 -19.67 -27.14 -14.13
N PHE A 236 -19.41 -26.12 -14.94
CA PHE A 236 -18.49 -26.21 -16.07
C PHE A 236 -17.01 -26.33 -15.65
N LEU A 237 -16.57 -25.52 -14.67
CA LEU A 237 -15.17 -25.49 -14.23
C LEU A 237 -14.80 -26.71 -13.40
N ASN A 238 -15.76 -27.31 -12.68
CA ASN A 238 -15.55 -28.50 -11.86
C ASN A 238 -16.06 -29.80 -12.51
N GLY A 239 -16.55 -29.75 -13.75
CA GLY A 239 -17.02 -30.91 -14.49
C GLY A 239 -15.94 -31.99 -14.71
N ASP A 240 -16.37 -33.25 -14.79
CA ASP A 240 -15.48 -34.41 -14.87
C ASP A 240 -15.29 -34.96 -16.29
N SER A 241 -15.93 -34.37 -17.31
CA SER A 241 -15.71 -34.82 -18.69
C SER A 241 -14.30 -34.50 -19.15
N LEU A 242 -13.75 -35.30 -20.07
CA LEU A 242 -12.42 -35.05 -20.65
C LEU A 242 -12.31 -33.67 -21.30
N LYS A 243 -13.41 -33.15 -21.86
CA LYS A 243 -13.43 -31.81 -22.46
C LYS A 243 -13.31 -30.72 -21.40
N GLU A 244 -14.08 -30.81 -20.33
CA GLU A 244 -14.06 -29.85 -19.21
C GLU A 244 -12.72 -29.90 -18.49
N GLN A 245 -12.20 -31.09 -18.19
CA GLN A 245 -10.87 -31.25 -17.58
C GLN A 245 -9.77 -30.63 -18.46
N LEU A 246 -9.87 -30.74 -19.78
CA LEU A 246 -8.90 -30.16 -20.70
C LEU A 246 -8.99 -28.62 -20.79
N THR A 247 -10.19 -28.05 -20.66
CA THR A 247 -10.40 -26.59 -20.82
C THR A 247 -10.35 -25.80 -19.53
N SER A 248 -10.56 -26.45 -18.38
CA SER A 248 -10.77 -25.79 -17.09
C SER A 248 -9.64 -26.02 -16.08
N ARG A 249 -8.65 -26.88 -16.36
CA ARG A 249 -7.53 -27.22 -15.47
C ARG A 249 -6.17 -26.97 -16.10
#